data_AF-A0A6N1X6Z9-F1
#
_entry.id   AF-A0A6N1X6Z9-F1
#
_cell.length_a   1.000
_cell.length_b   1.000
_cell.length_c   1.000
_cell.angle_alpha   90.00
_cell.angle_beta   90.00
_cell.angle_gamma   90.00
#
_symmetry.space_group_name_H-M   'P 1'
#
loop_
_entity.id
_entity.type
_entity.pdbx_description
1 polymer ?
#
loop_
_entity_poly.entity_id
_entity_poly.type
_entity_poly.pdbx_seq_one_letter_code
_entity_poly.pdbx_strand_id
1 'polypeptide(L)' 'MEKSTPPPSEESRRELSALDADFIRVLEDLIEALLANGTLRLTDLPPQALEKLNQRKRVREKVRGSLDLIDDDEELL' A
#
# COMPACT_ATOMS: atom_id res chain seq x y z
N MET A 1 -27.98 -19.53 25.03
CA MET A 1 -28.26 -19.10 23.66
C MET A 1 -27.10 -18.23 23.20
N GLU A 2 -26.09 -18.86 22.60
CA GLU A 2 -24.98 -18.14 21.97
C GLU A 2 -25.56 -17.28 20.85
N LYS A 3 -25.44 -15.95 20.97
CA LYS A 3 -25.74 -15.06 19.85
C LYS A 3 -24.64 -15.26 18.81
N SER A 4 -24.88 -16.13 17.85
CA SER A 4 -24.06 -16.26 16.66
C SER A 4 -24.20 -14.96 15.87
N THR A 5 -23.19 -14.11 15.94
CA THR A 5 -23.06 -12.93 15.08
C THR A 5 -23.17 -13.43 13.63
N PRO A 6 -24.11 -12.93 12.81
CA PRO A 6 -24.22 -13.37 11.43
C PRO A 6 -22.88 -13.11 10.73
N PRO A 7 -22.39 -14.04 9.88
CA PRO A 7 -21.17 -13.82 9.14
C PRO A 7 -21.31 -12.52 8.33
N PRO A 8 -20.28 -11.67 8.27
CA PRO A 8 -20.33 -10.46 7.46
C PRO A 8 -20.71 -10.83 6.04
N SER A 9 -21.64 -10.06 5.44
CA SER A 9 -22.06 -10.28 4.06
C SER A 9 -20.84 -10.22 3.14
N GLU A 10 -20.88 -10.95 2.01
CA GLU A 10 -19.79 -10.91 1.03
C GLU A 10 -19.50 -9.48 0.56
N GLU A 11 -20.54 -8.63 0.52
CA GLU A 11 -20.45 -7.21 0.23
C GLU A 11 -19.60 -6.46 1.27
N SER A 12 -19.86 -6.63 2.57
CA SER A 12 -19.04 -6.00 3.63
C SER A 12 -17.59 -6.47 3.60
N ARG A 13 -17.32 -7.72 3.21
CA ARG A 13 -15.93 -8.22 3.04
C ARG A 13 -15.23 -7.56 1.85
N ARG A 14 -15.93 -7.36 0.74
CA ARG A 14 -15.39 -6.67 -0.44
C ARG A 14 -15.14 -5.20 -0.15
N GLU A 15 -16.08 -4.54 0.52
CA GLU A 15 -15.94 -3.15 0.97
C GLU A 15 -14.73 -2.99 1.89
N LEU A 16 -14.57 -3.86 2.89
CA LEU A 16 -13.41 -3.85 3.77
C LEU A 16 -12.10 -4.07 3.00
N SER A 17 -12.07 -5.02 2.07
CA SER A 17 -10.87 -5.27 1.26
C SER A 17 -10.49 -4.08 0.36
N ALA A 18 -11.47 -3.32 -0.13
CA ALA A 18 -11.21 -2.10 -0.90
C ALA A 18 -10.65 -0.99 0.01
N LEU A 19 -11.26 -0.79 1.18
CA LEU A 19 -10.79 0.16 2.18
C LEU A 19 -9.36 -0.18 2.66
N ASP A 20 -9.08 -1.45 2.90
CA ASP A 20 -7.74 -1.91 3.27
C ASP A 20 -6.71 -1.58 2.18
N ALA A 21 -7.07 -1.77 0.90
CA ALA A 21 -6.19 -1.50 -0.25
C ALA A 21 -5.87 0.00 -0.41
N ASP A 22 -6.86 0.87 -0.16
CA ASP A 22 -6.66 2.32 -0.17
C ASP A 22 -5.87 2.78 1.06
N PHE A 23 -6.20 2.25 2.23
CA PHE A 23 -5.55 2.61 3.48
C PHE A 23 -4.05 2.30 3.46
N ILE A 24 -3.65 1.19 2.86
CA ILE A 24 -2.23 0.82 2.82
C ILE A 24 -1.38 1.74 1.92
N ARG A 25 -1.97 2.50 0.97
CA ARG A 25 -1.25 3.58 0.27
C ARG A 25 -0.98 4.76 1.20
N VAL A 26 -1.99 5.17 1.97
CA VAL A 26 -1.87 6.24 2.97
C VAL A 26 -0.81 5.87 4.02
N LEU A 27 -0.79 4.60 4.45
CA LEU A 27 0.18 4.09 5.41
C LEU A 27 1.61 4.14 4.85
N GLU A 28 1.79 3.80 3.57
CA GLU A 28 3.09 3.91 2.88
C GLU A 28 3.58 5.36 2.81
N ASP A 29 2.72 6.29 2.41
CA ASP A 29 3.08 7.72 2.31
C ASP A 29 3.34 8.34 3.70
N LEU A 30 2.61 7.91 4.73
CA LEU A 30 2.87 8.32 6.11
C LEU A 30 4.24 7.80 6.59
N ILE A 31 4.56 6.53 6.33
CA ILE A 31 5.88 5.98 6.67
C ILE A 31 6.98 6.76 5.95
N GLU A 32 6.79 7.11 4.68
CA GLU A 32 7.75 7.93 3.91
C GLU A 32 7.91 9.32 4.50
N ALA A 33 6.82 9.99 4.88
CA ALA A 33 6.88 11.30 5.54
C ALA A 33 7.61 11.24 6.88
N LEU A 34 7.38 10.18 7.67
CA LEU A 34 8.04 9.96 8.97
C LEU A 34 9.52 9.58 8.83
N LEU A 35 9.90 8.87 7.76
CA LEU A 35 11.29 8.60 7.44
C LEU A 35 12.00 9.89 7.00
N ALA A 36 11.36 10.68 6.13
CA ALA A 36 11.92 11.91 5.58
C ALA A 36 12.13 12.98 6.65
N ASN A 37 11.21 13.09 7.62
CA ASN A 37 11.34 14.02 8.74
C ASN A 37 12.27 13.50 9.86
N GLY A 38 12.77 12.26 9.76
CA GLY A 38 13.68 11.64 10.72
C GLY A 38 13.04 11.16 12.03
N THR A 39 11.70 11.22 12.15
CA THR A 39 10.96 10.76 13.34
C THR A 39 10.90 9.24 13.42
N LEU A 40 10.88 8.56 12.27
CA LEU A 40 10.94 7.11 12.16
C LEU A 40 12.28 6.73 11.51
N ARG A 41 12.96 5.71 12.04
CA ARG A 41 14.11 5.08 11.38
C ARG A 41 13.73 3.68 10.91
N LEU A 42 14.36 3.21 9.84
CA LEU A 42 14.14 1.83 9.37
C LEU A 42 14.49 0.79 10.45
N THR A 43 15.47 1.07 11.29
CA THR A 43 15.87 0.20 12.41
C THR A 43 14.80 0.07 13.50
N ASP A 44 13.80 0.95 13.52
CA ASP A 44 12.73 0.95 14.52
C ASP A 44 11.58 0.01 14.11
N LEU A 45 11.59 -0.45 12.85
CA LEU A 45 10.58 -1.36 12.31
C LEU A 45 11.03 -2.83 12.45
N PRO A 46 10.10 -3.75 12.78
CA PRO A 46 10.43 -5.17 12.81
C PRO A 46 10.82 -5.68 11.41
N PRO A 47 11.69 -6.71 11.30
CA PRO A 47 12.18 -7.21 10.02
C PRO A 47 11.07 -7.55 9.01
N GLN A 48 9.96 -8.11 9.49
CA GLN A 48 8.81 -8.46 8.66
C GLN A 48 8.11 -7.23 8.09
N ALA A 49 8.07 -6.11 8.82
CA ALA A 49 7.49 -4.86 8.32
C ALA A 49 8.40 -4.21 7.28
N LEU A 50 9.72 -4.23 7.50
CA LEU A 50 10.70 -3.76 6.52
C LEU A 50 10.62 -4.53 5.21
N GLU A 51 10.52 -5.86 5.27
CA GLU A 51 10.37 -6.69 4.10
C GLU A 51 9.11 -6.34 3.31
N LYS A 52 7.96 -6.22 3.99
CA LYS A 52 6.69 -5.84 3.35
C LYS A 52 6.75 -4.45 2.73
N LEU A 53 7.34 -3.48 3.43
CA LEU A 53 7.50 -2.12 2.92
C LEU A 53 8.38 -2.11 1.65
N ASN A 54 9.50 -2.82 1.67
CA ASN A 54 10.40 -2.91 0.53
C ASN A 54 9.77 -3.63 -0.67
N GLN A 55 9.05 -4.73 -0.44
CA GLN A 55 8.32 -5.44 -1.49
C GLN A 55 7.29 -4.52 -2.16
N ARG A 56 6.52 -3.80 -1.34
CA ARG A 56 5.49 -2.88 -1.82
C ARG A 56 6.08 -1.72 -2.63
N LYS A 57 7.14 -1.08 -2.13
CA LYS A 57 7.86 -0.01 -2.85
C LYS A 57 8.36 -0.48 -4.20
N ARG A 58 9.01 -1.64 -4.27
CA ARG A 58 9.50 -2.23 -5.53
C ARG A 58 8.39 -2.48 -6.54
N VAL A 59 7.24 -2.99 -6.09
CA VAL A 59 6.08 -3.21 -6.99
C VAL A 59 5.52 -1.88 -7.47
N ARG A 60 5.39 -0.89 -6.59
CA ARG A 60 4.93 0.46 -6.92
C ARG A 60 5.85 1.14 -7.94
N GLU A 61 7.16 1.06 -7.73
CA GLU A 61 8.17 1.57 -8.67
C GLU A 61 8.10 0.87 -10.02
N LYS A 62 7.92 -0.46 -10.07
CA LYS A 62 7.74 -1.20 -11.33
C LYS A 62 6.48 -0.77 -12.08
N VAL A 63 5.38 -0.57 -11.37
CA VAL A 63 4.12 -0.10 -11.99
C VAL A 63 4.31 1.32 -12.51
N ARG A 64 4.91 2.23 -11.73
CA ARG A 64 5.20 3.60 -12.18
C ARG A 64 6.17 3.62 -13.36
N GLY A 65 7.29 2.92 -13.28
CA GLY A 65 8.26 2.84 -14.38
C GLY A 65 7.71 2.17 -15.63
N SER A 66 6.75 1.24 -15.49
CA SER A 66 6.00 0.71 -16.65
C SER A 66 5.01 1.71 -17.24
N LEU A 67 4.52 2.68 -16.46
CA LEU A 67 3.65 3.75 -16.96
C LEU A 67 4.48 4.88 -17.59
N ASP A 68 5.64 5.19 -17.02
CA ASP A 68 6.61 6.18 -17.54
C ASP A 68 7.12 5.78 -18.94
N LEU A 69 7.36 4.49 -19.17
CA LEU A 69 7.73 3.95 -20.49
C LEU A 69 6.60 4.00 -21.53
N ILE A 70 5.36 4.32 -21.14
CA ILE A 70 4.21 4.44 -22.06
C ILE A 70 3.94 5.92 -22.41
N ASP A 71 4.31 6.86 -21.54
CA ASP A 71 4.06 8.30 -21.74
C ASP A 71 5.08 8.98 -22.69
N ASP A 72 6.26 8.39 -22.93
CA ASP A 72 7.31 8.99 -23.78
C ASP A 72 7.10 8.78 -25.30
N ASP A 73 6.12 7.97 -25.73
CA ASP A 73 5.89 7.64 -27.15
C ASP A 73 4.73 8.42 -27.83
N GLU A 74 4.05 9.35 -27.13
CA GLU A 74 2.89 10.10 -27.69
C GLU A 74 3.18 11.57 -28.09
N GLU A 75 4.43 12.06 -28.06
CA GLU A 75 4.79 13.40 -28.56
C GLU A 75 5.76 13.36 -29.77
N LEU A 76 5.40 12.60 -30.80
CA LEU A 76 6.01 12.69 -32.14
C LEU A 76 4.96 12.64 -33.25
N LEU A 77 4.11 13.68 -33.34
CA LEU A 77 3.42 14.08 -34.58
C LEU A 77 3.25 15.60 -34.68
#